data_AF-A0A931N034-F1
#
_entry.id   AF-A0A931N034-F1
#
_cell.length_a   1.000
_cell.length_b   1.000
_cell.length_c   1.000
_cell.angle_alpha   90.00
_cell.angle_beta   90.00
_cell.angle_gamma   90.00
#
_symmetry.space_group_name_H-M   'P 1'
#
loop_
_entity.id
_entity.type
_entity.pdbx_description
1 polymer ?
#
loop_
_entity_poly.entity_id
_entity_poly.type
_entity_poly.pdbx_seq_one_letter_code
_entity_poly.pdbx_strand_id
1 'polypeptide(L)'
;MPTVLKMLLAERHLTSHPDFLSVYDRCAAQLDPPVPPGHGPAKAQYYQWLSGRMVGLPRDYHRKVLQRMFPGWTVERLFQMADIIPSGARGHRPSTPVDSELEAFLGADMVEHGATLVYPARGGSAVMVPEGDLRGLLYVSALLQRNTGLRVDFRNDREVAVRGDRQYITFGAAGAARYSLMAEHPLFTLGVGRGETIDHVELSDGARFDAGGDRHIGLVARVRPSPRLYPGRYWFHCAGPGTRGAAGAGWFLANQWNALHEQVGDREFVAVVGVRAHSDQTSGLVTLLVAPPREP
;
A
#
# COMPACT_ATOMS: atom_id res chain seq x y z
N MET A 1 -22.41 7.44 -17.44
CA MET A 1 -21.48 7.18 -16.32
C MET A 1 -20.64 8.42 -16.07
N PRO A 2 -20.20 8.71 -14.84
CA PRO A 2 -19.51 9.97 -14.53
C PRO A 2 -18.06 9.98 -15.04
N THR A 3 -17.56 11.15 -15.46
CA THR A 3 -16.12 11.37 -15.65
C THR A 3 -15.39 11.48 -14.30
N VAL A 4 -14.08 11.28 -14.31
CA VAL A 4 -13.21 11.55 -13.14
C VAL A 4 -13.38 12.98 -12.65
N LEU A 5 -13.50 13.94 -13.57
CA LEU A 5 -13.81 15.34 -13.23
C LEU A 5 -15.10 15.44 -12.41
N LYS A 6 -16.17 14.73 -12.80
CA LYS A 6 -17.44 14.73 -12.06
C LYS A 6 -17.29 14.15 -10.66
N MET A 7 -16.47 13.11 -10.48
CA MET A 7 -16.19 12.54 -9.15
C MET A 7 -15.42 13.52 -8.26
N LEU A 8 -14.34 14.12 -8.78
CA LEU A 8 -13.51 15.08 -8.03
C LEU A 8 -14.27 16.35 -7.64
N LEU A 9 -15.20 16.80 -8.50
CA LEU A 9 -16.09 17.90 -8.17
C LEU A 9 -17.04 17.55 -7.02
N ALA A 10 -17.58 16.32 -7.01
CA ALA A 10 -18.42 15.85 -5.91
C ALA A 10 -17.64 15.74 -4.58
N GLU A 11 -16.40 15.21 -4.60
CA GLU A 11 -15.52 15.13 -3.43
C GLU A 11 -15.18 16.51 -2.85
N ARG A 12 -15.07 17.53 -3.70
CA ARG A 12 -14.79 18.92 -3.28
C ARG A 12 -16.05 19.74 -3.03
N HIS A 13 -17.22 19.11 -3.01
CA HIS A 13 -18.53 19.76 -2.85
C HIS A 13 -18.84 20.84 -3.89
N LEU A 14 -18.19 20.80 -5.07
CA LEU A 14 -18.43 21.70 -6.20
C LEU A 14 -19.49 21.09 -7.13
N THR A 15 -20.71 20.92 -6.63
CA THR A 15 -21.76 20.15 -7.31
C THR A 15 -22.58 20.98 -8.31
N SER A 16 -22.52 22.31 -8.22
CA SER A 16 -23.21 23.23 -9.13
C SER A 16 -22.27 23.94 -10.11
N HIS A 17 -22.79 24.33 -11.28
CA HIS A 17 -22.03 25.10 -12.28
C HIS A 17 -21.54 26.46 -11.75
N PRO A 18 -22.33 27.25 -10.98
CA PRO A 18 -21.83 28.46 -10.31
C PRO A 18 -20.67 28.20 -9.33
N ASP A 19 -20.75 27.15 -8.51
CA ASP A 19 -19.69 26.83 -7.54
C ASP A 19 -18.39 26.48 -8.26
N PHE A 20 -18.50 25.66 -9.32
CA PHE A 20 -17.37 25.34 -10.19
C PHE A 20 -16.74 26.60 -10.80
N LEU A 21 -17.55 27.50 -11.35
CA LEU A 21 -17.06 28.73 -11.98
C LEU A 21 -16.32 29.63 -10.99
N SER A 22 -16.80 29.74 -9.75
CA SER A 22 -16.13 30.56 -8.72
C SER A 22 -14.70 30.12 -8.42
N VAL A 23 -14.46 28.81 -8.39
CA VAL A 23 -13.12 28.22 -8.18
C VAL A 23 -12.32 28.28 -9.47
N TYR A 24 -12.98 28.06 -10.61
CA TYR A 24 -12.37 28.15 -11.93
C TYR A 24 -11.77 29.54 -12.16
N ASP A 25 -12.53 30.61 -11.96
CA ASP A 25 -12.08 31.98 -12.17
C ASP A 25 -10.94 32.35 -11.22
N ARG A 26 -10.98 31.87 -9.96
CA ARG A 26 -9.88 32.04 -9.01
C ARG A 26 -8.58 31.38 -9.49
N CYS A 27 -8.66 30.18 -10.04
CA CYS A 27 -7.51 29.49 -10.61
C CYS A 27 -7.03 30.12 -11.93
N ALA A 28 -7.97 30.63 -12.73
CA ALA A 28 -7.69 31.27 -14.01
C ALA A 28 -6.94 32.62 -13.85
N ALA A 29 -7.27 33.36 -12.79
CA ALA A 29 -6.57 34.59 -12.40
C ALA A 29 -5.12 34.35 -11.92
N GLN A 30 -4.77 33.11 -11.55
CA GLN A 30 -3.44 32.74 -11.08
C GLN A 30 -2.53 32.16 -12.19
N LEU A 31 -3.01 32.13 -13.43
CA LEU A 31 -2.20 31.70 -14.57
C LEU A 31 -1.31 32.83 -15.07
N ASP A 32 -0.26 32.46 -15.82
CA ASP A 32 0.61 33.41 -16.51
C ASP A 32 0.53 33.15 -18.04
N PRO A 33 -0.08 34.05 -18.83
CA PRO A 33 -0.79 35.26 -18.41
C PRO A 33 -2.15 34.95 -17.74
N PRO A 34 -2.65 35.84 -16.86
CA PRO A 34 -3.91 35.64 -16.16
C PRO A 34 -5.09 35.73 -17.13
N VAL A 35 -6.06 34.84 -16.98
CA VAL A 35 -7.27 34.84 -17.79
C VAL A 35 -8.34 35.69 -17.10
N PRO A 36 -8.97 36.68 -17.79
CA PRO A 36 -9.99 37.52 -17.17
C PRO A 36 -11.23 36.71 -16.73
N PRO A 37 -11.88 37.11 -15.62
CA PRO A 37 -13.13 36.47 -15.18
C PRO A 37 -14.20 36.52 -16.28
N GLY A 38 -15.05 35.49 -16.34
CA GLY A 38 -16.07 35.34 -17.38
C GLY A 38 -15.63 34.55 -18.62
N HIS A 39 -14.37 34.11 -18.69
CA HIS A 39 -13.87 33.17 -19.71
C HIS A 39 -13.99 31.69 -19.29
N GLY A 40 -14.75 31.41 -18.24
CA GLY A 40 -15.09 30.05 -17.82
C GLY A 40 -15.95 29.30 -18.84
N PRO A 41 -16.03 27.96 -18.77
CA PRO A 41 -16.85 27.19 -19.69
C PRO A 41 -18.34 27.53 -19.55
N ALA A 42 -19.01 27.67 -20.69
CA ALA A 42 -20.46 27.83 -20.73
C ALA A 42 -21.16 26.64 -20.07
N LYS A 43 -22.37 26.83 -19.54
CA LYS A 43 -23.12 25.78 -18.80
C LYS A 43 -23.28 24.48 -19.61
N ALA A 44 -23.52 24.59 -20.91
CA ALA A 44 -23.61 23.43 -21.81
C ALA A 44 -22.26 22.69 -21.93
N GLN A 45 -21.16 23.43 -22.07
CA GLN A 45 -19.81 22.87 -22.13
C GLN A 45 -19.42 22.19 -20.82
N TYR A 46 -19.76 22.80 -19.67
CA TYR A 46 -19.58 22.20 -18.35
C TYR A 46 -20.31 20.86 -18.21
N TYR A 47 -21.61 20.77 -18.55
CA TYR A 47 -22.31 19.49 -18.44
C TYR A 47 -21.82 18.46 -19.47
N GLN A 48 -21.36 18.89 -20.65
CA GLN A 48 -20.69 18.00 -21.60
C GLN A 48 -19.41 17.41 -21.03
N TRP A 49 -18.59 18.22 -20.35
CA TRP A 49 -17.37 17.80 -19.65
C TRP A 49 -17.64 16.72 -18.60
N LEU A 50 -18.75 16.84 -17.87
CA LEU A 50 -19.14 15.87 -16.84
C LEU A 50 -19.76 14.59 -17.41
N SER A 51 -20.32 14.66 -18.62
CA SER A 51 -21.02 13.55 -19.26
C SER A 51 -20.09 12.58 -19.99
N GLY A 52 -18.84 12.97 -20.26
CA GLY A 52 -17.88 12.19 -21.04
C GLY A 52 -18.13 12.18 -22.55
N ARG A 53 -19.13 12.91 -23.04
CA ARG A 53 -19.52 12.96 -24.46
C ARG A 53 -18.71 13.98 -25.28
N MET A 54 -17.49 14.31 -24.84
CA MET A 54 -16.65 15.26 -25.55
C MET A 54 -15.89 14.60 -26.70
N VAL A 55 -15.83 15.30 -27.84
CA VAL A 55 -14.92 14.95 -28.93
C VAL A 55 -13.61 15.72 -28.71
N GLY A 56 -12.57 15.02 -28.27
CA GLY A 56 -11.26 15.60 -27.99
C GLY A 56 -11.15 16.33 -26.65
N LEU A 57 -10.03 17.03 -26.43
CA LEU A 57 -9.73 17.76 -25.20
C LEU A 57 -10.22 19.22 -25.27
N PRO A 58 -10.47 19.87 -24.11
CA PRO A 58 -10.75 21.30 -24.06
C PRO A 58 -9.61 22.15 -24.65
N ARG A 59 -9.94 23.40 -25.00
CA ARG A 59 -8.94 24.41 -25.42
C ARG A 59 -7.85 24.59 -24.35
N ASP A 60 -6.64 24.92 -24.81
CA ASP A 60 -5.38 24.98 -24.02
C ASP A 60 -5.47 25.76 -22.72
N TYR A 61 -6.20 26.88 -22.71
CA TYR A 61 -6.35 27.65 -21.49
C TYR A 61 -7.22 26.93 -20.45
N HIS A 62 -8.32 26.27 -20.85
CA HIS A 62 -9.12 25.42 -19.96
C HIS A 62 -8.28 24.28 -19.40
N ARG A 63 -7.38 23.73 -20.22
CA ARG A 63 -6.45 22.67 -19.81
C ARG A 63 -5.56 23.15 -18.66
N LYS A 64 -4.95 24.32 -18.80
CA LYS A 64 -4.12 24.96 -17.76
C LYS A 64 -4.92 25.26 -16.49
N VAL A 65 -6.12 25.81 -16.61
CA VAL A 65 -6.98 26.09 -15.44
C VAL A 65 -7.37 24.81 -14.73
N LEU A 66 -7.79 23.77 -15.45
CA LEU A 66 -8.16 22.47 -14.87
C LEU A 66 -6.97 21.78 -14.18
N GLN A 67 -5.78 21.81 -14.78
CA GLN A 67 -4.55 21.31 -14.13
C GLN A 67 -4.22 22.07 -12.84
N ARG A 68 -4.51 23.37 -12.81
CA ARG A 68 -4.31 24.20 -11.62
C ARG A 68 -5.36 23.95 -10.55
N MET A 69 -6.62 23.77 -10.94
CA MET A 69 -7.74 23.43 -10.06
C MET A 69 -7.55 22.04 -9.44
N PHE A 70 -7.01 21.09 -10.21
CA PHE A 70 -6.76 19.72 -9.77
C PHE A 70 -5.27 19.38 -9.89
N PRO A 71 -4.41 19.91 -9.00
CA PRO A 71 -2.99 19.59 -9.01
C PRO A 71 -2.77 18.07 -8.93
N GLY A 72 -1.89 17.54 -9.78
CA GLY A 72 -1.61 16.10 -9.86
C GLY A 72 -2.51 15.34 -10.83
N TRP A 73 -3.55 15.95 -11.41
CA TRP A 73 -4.37 15.33 -12.45
C TRP A 73 -4.02 15.90 -13.83
N THR A 74 -3.75 15.01 -14.81
CA THR A 74 -3.68 15.45 -16.20
C THR A 74 -5.07 15.68 -16.76
N VAL A 75 -5.19 16.57 -17.74
CA VAL A 75 -6.49 16.93 -18.33
C VAL A 75 -7.12 15.72 -18.99
N GLU A 76 -6.33 14.92 -19.69
CA GLU A 76 -6.74 13.68 -20.34
C GLU A 76 -7.40 12.74 -19.33
N ARG A 77 -6.85 12.64 -18.12
CA ARG A 77 -7.40 11.80 -17.04
C ARG A 77 -8.70 12.36 -16.46
N LEU A 78 -8.81 13.69 -16.31
CA LEU A 78 -10.04 14.32 -15.83
C LEU A 78 -11.26 13.99 -16.72
N PHE A 79 -11.04 13.81 -18.02
CA PHE A 79 -12.10 13.50 -18.99
C PHE A 79 -12.33 12.01 -19.26
N GLN A 80 -11.56 11.11 -18.63
CA GLN A 80 -11.80 9.68 -18.74
C GLN A 80 -13.05 9.24 -17.95
N MET A 81 -13.68 8.16 -18.42
CA MET A 81 -14.72 7.47 -17.67
C MET A 81 -14.10 6.80 -16.44
N ALA A 82 -14.76 6.92 -15.29
CA ALA A 82 -14.27 6.42 -14.01
C ALA A 82 -13.93 4.92 -14.02
N ASP A 83 -14.59 4.12 -14.88
CA ASP A 83 -14.37 2.67 -14.98
C ASP A 83 -13.21 2.27 -15.91
N ILE A 84 -12.69 3.19 -16.73
CA ILE A 84 -11.56 2.95 -17.66
C ILE A 84 -10.22 3.37 -17.02
N ILE A 85 -10.19 3.60 -15.70
CA ILE A 85 -8.93 3.76 -14.98
C ILE A 85 -8.44 2.37 -14.55
N PRO A 86 -7.46 1.74 -15.24
CA PRO A 86 -6.66 0.72 -14.57
C PRO A 86 -5.99 1.42 -13.38
N SER A 87 -6.12 0.85 -12.18
CA SER A 87 -5.96 1.49 -10.85
C SER A 87 -4.56 2.04 -10.52
N GLY A 88 -3.71 2.33 -11.49
CA GLY A 88 -2.33 2.83 -11.34
C GLY A 88 -2.07 4.27 -11.77
N ALA A 89 -3.08 5.14 -11.86
CA ALA A 89 -2.89 6.54 -12.30
C ALA A 89 -3.60 7.57 -11.39
N ARG A 90 -3.44 7.45 -10.08
CA ARG A 90 -3.58 8.62 -9.19
C ARG A 90 -2.22 9.32 -9.16
N GLY A 91 -2.18 10.52 -9.74
CA GLY A 91 -0.98 11.33 -9.84
C GLY A 91 -0.43 11.66 -8.46
N HIS A 92 0.81 11.23 -8.28
CA HIS A 92 1.69 11.57 -7.18
C HIS A 92 2.03 13.07 -7.24
N ARG A 93 1.79 13.80 -6.15
CA ARG A 93 2.57 14.99 -5.80
C ARG A 93 2.93 14.90 -4.31
N PRO A 94 4.21 14.94 -3.94
CA PRO A 94 4.65 14.80 -2.55
C PRO A 94 4.49 16.14 -1.83
N SER A 95 3.82 16.13 -0.68
CA SER A 95 3.97 17.17 0.35
C SER A 95 3.42 16.72 1.71
N THR A 96 3.61 15.47 2.07
CA THR A 96 3.87 15.10 3.47
C THR A 96 5.38 15.02 3.61
N PRO A 97 5.98 15.49 4.72
CA PRO A 97 7.39 15.20 4.97
C PRO A 97 7.52 13.69 4.89
N VAL A 98 8.30 13.24 3.91
CA VAL A 98 8.65 11.84 3.76
C VAL A 98 9.29 11.44 5.08
N ASP A 99 8.72 10.44 5.73
CA ASP A 99 9.23 9.95 6.99
C ASP A 99 10.54 9.20 6.71
N SER A 100 11.66 9.90 6.91
CA SER A 100 12.99 9.36 6.64
C SER A 100 13.33 8.16 7.52
N GLU A 101 12.73 8.06 8.71
CA GLU A 101 12.89 6.89 9.58
C GLU A 101 12.12 5.70 9.00
N LEU A 102 10.91 5.93 8.45
CA LEU A 102 10.17 4.88 7.76
C LEU A 102 10.92 4.42 6.50
N GLU A 103 11.52 5.32 5.73
CA GLU A 103 12.34 4.96 4.57
C GLU A 103 13.56 4.13 4.96
N ALA A 104 14.25 4.49 6.04
CA ALA A 104 15.35 3.70 6.60
C ALA A 104 14.87 2.32 7.06
N PHE A 105 13.70 2.25 7.70
CA PHE A 105 13.09 1.00 8.13
C PHE A 105 12.73 0.08 6.96
N LEU A 106 12.17 0.63 5.87
CA LEU A 106 11.79 -0.11 4.66
C LEU A 106 13.00 -0.58 3.83
N GLY A 107 14.10 0.18 3.89
CA GLY A 107 15.35 -0.08 3.19
C GLY A 107 15.45 0.56 1.81
N ALA A 108 16.69 0.86 1.40
CA ALA A 108 17.00 1.63 0.20
C ALA A 108 16.37 1.08 -1.09
N ASP A 109 16.33 -0.25 -1.25
CA ASP A 109 15.80 -0.87 -2.47
C ASP A 109 14.29 -0.60 -2.65
N MET A 110 13.54 -0.56 -1.54
CA MET A 110 12.11 -0.22 -1.54
C MET A 110 11.88 1.26 -1.81
N VAL A 111 12.77 2.11 -1.31
CA VAL A 111 12.71 3.56 -1.55
C VAL A 111 12.96 3.88 -3.02
N GLU A 112 13.97 3.24 -3.62
CA GLU A 112 14.37 3.47 -5.00
C GLU A 112 13.33 2.96 -6.01
N HIS A 113 12.81 1.74 -5.83
CA HIS A 113 11.95 1.08 -6.82
C HIS A 113 10.47 1.05 -6.45
N GLY A 114 10.10 1.57 -5.28
CA GLY A 114 8.75 1.51 -4.73
C GLY A 114 8.47 0.22 -3.96
N ALA A 115 7.29 0.19 -3.33
CA ALA A 115 6.81 -0.92 -2.53
C ALA A 115 5.90 -1.84 -3.34
N THR A 116 6.17 -3.14 -3.30
CA THR A 116 5.26 -4.17 -3.84
C THR A 116 4.54 -4.86 -2.69
N LEU A 117 3.21 -4.72 -2.62
CA LEU A 117 2.36 -5.43 -1.67
C LEU A 117 1.80 -6.70 -2.31
N VAL A 118 2.03 -7.83 -1.65
CA VAL A 118 1.78 -9.16 -2.21
C VAL A 118 0.65 -9.84 -1.47
N TYR A 119 -0.45 -10.08 -2.18
CA TYR A 119 -1.59 -10.83 -1.66
C TYR A 119 -1.55 -12.29 -2.14
N PRO A 120 -2.03 -13.24 -1.32
CA PRO A 120 -2.13 -14.63 -1.74
C PRO A 120 -3.30 -14.78 -2.72
N ALA A 121 -3.03 -15.38 -3.88
CA ALA A 121 -4.06 -15.70 -4.86
C ALA A 121 -4.44 -17.18 -4.76
N ARG A 122 -5.54 -17.46 -4.04
CA ARG A 122 -6.13 -18.81 -4.01
C ARG A 122 -7.08 -19.00 -5.19
N GLY A 123 -7.19 -20.24 -5.66
CA GLY A 123 -8.13 -20.63 -6.72
C GLY A 123 -7.55 -20.64 -8.14
N GLY A 124 -8.28 -21.29 -9.04
CA GLY A 124 -7.96 -21.42 -10.47
C GLY A 124 -8.50 -20.23 -11.28
N SER A 125 -9.80 -20.26 -11.62
CA SER A 125 -10.46 -19.22 -12.43
C SER A 125 -10.88 -17.96 -11.68
N ALA A 126 -11.11 -18.04 -10.36
CA ALA A 126 -11.43 -16.89 -9.52
C ALA A 126 -10.34 -16.73 -8.46
N VAL A 127 -9.72 -15.55 -8.43
CA VAL A 127 -8.73 -15.21 -7.42
C VAL A 127 -9.45 -14.87 -6.12
N MET A 128 -9.28 -15.73 -5.12
CA MET A 128 -9.81 -15.53 -3.77
C MET A 128 -8.68 -15.04 -2.86
N VAL A 129 -8.94 -13.92 -2.18
CA VAL A 129 -8.04 -13.36 -1.18
C VAL A 129 -8.71 -13.50 0.18
N PRO A 130 -8.08 -14.15 1.17
CA PRO A 130 -8.62 -14.20 2.53
C PRO A 130 -8.82 -12.79 3.10
N GLU A 131 -9.95 -12.57 3.76
CA GLU A 131 -10.31 -11.25 4.30
C GLU A 131 -9.25 -10.69 5.25
N GLY A 132 -8.65 -11.54 6.10
CA GLY A 132 -7.57 -11.14 7.00
C GLY A 132 -6.35 -10.61 6.26
N ASP A 133 -5.96 -11.27 5.18
CA ASP A 133 -4.80 -10.87 4.37
C ASP A 133 -5.08 -9.55 3.65
N LEU A 134 -6.29 -9.38 3.11
CA LEU A 134 -6.71 -8.13 2.48
C LEU A 134 -6.70 -6.97 3.47
N ARG A 135 -7.22 -7.14 4.69
CA ARG A 135 -7.23 -6.09 5.71
C ARG A 135 -5.81 -5.72 6.14
N GLY A 136 -4.94 -6.70 6.37
CA GLY A 136 -3.51 -6.47 6.65
C GLY A 136 -2.83 -5.66 5.56
N LEU A 137 -3.07 -6.03 4.31
CA LEU A 137 -2.56 -5.34 3.13
C LEU A 137 -3.05 -3.88 3.05
N LEU A 138 -4.32 -3.62 3.35
CA LEU A 138 -4.87 -2.28 3.36
C LEU A 138 -4.27 -1.40 4.47
N TYR A 139 -3.99 -1.96 5.66
CA TYR A 139 -3.32 -1.21 6.73
C TYR A 139 -1.92 -0.76 6.31
N VAL A 140 -1.11 -1.65 5.75
CA VAL A 140 0.25 -1.31 5.32
C VAL A 140 0.23 -0.39 4.09
N SER A 141 -0.70 -0.61 3.15
CA SER A 141 -0.91 0.32 2.03
C SER A 141 -1.19 1.74 2.54
N ALA A 142 -2.06 1.88 3.54
CA ALA A 142 -2.37 3.18 4.13
C ALA A 142 -1.17 3.80 4.85
N LEU A 143 -0.36 3.00 5.56
CA LEU A 143 0.91 3.46 6.16
C LEU A 143 1.81 4.09 5.08
N LEU A 144 2.08 3.35 4.01
CA LEU A 144 2.99 3.79 2.95
C LEU A 144 2.48 5.02 2.23
N GLN A 145 1.19 5.06 1.88
CA GLN A 145 0.58 6.19 1.18
C GLN A 145 0.54 7.47 2.02
N ARG A 146 0.46 7.36 3.34
CA ARG A 146 0.39 8.53 4.24
C ARG A 146 1.77 9.11 4.55
N ASN A 147 2.77 8.24 4.74
CA ASN A 147 4.04 8.63 5.33
C ASN A 147 5.22 8.58 4.34
N THR A 148 5.01 8.08 3.12
CA THR A 148 6.08 7.98 2.12
C THR A 148 5.64 8.55 0.77
N GLY A 149 6.63 8.88 -0.06
CA GLY A 149 6.41 9.20 -1.46
C GLY A 149 6.37 7.98 -2.39
N LEU A 150 6.38 6.76 -1.85
CA LEU A 150 6.64 5.56 -2.63
C LEU A 150 5.47 5.20 -3.54
N ARG A 151 5.81 4.73 -4.75
CA ARG A 151 4.87 4.01 -5.58
C ARG A 151 4.53 2.69 -4.90
N VAL A 152 3.23 2.43 -4.70
CA VAL A 152 2.72 1.19 -4.14
C VAL A 152 2.05 0.39 -5.24
N ASP A 153 2.59 -0.78 -5.56
CA ASP A 153 2.03 -1.74 -6.52
C ASP A 153 1.45 -2.95 -5.78
N PHE A 154 0.36 -3.51 -6.29
CA PHE A 154 -0.24 -4.74 -5.77
C PHE A 154 0.02 -5.90 -6.73
N ARG A 155 0.45 -7.04 -6.20
CA ARG A 155 0.78 -8.24 -6.97
C ARG A 155 0.25 -9.48 -6.28
N ASN A 156 -0.13 -10.49 -7.05
CA ASN A 156 -0.36 -11.81 -6.47
C ASN A 156 0.98 -12.53 -6.21
N ASP A 157 0.96 -13.44 -5.26
CA ASP A 157 2.07 -14.30 -4.87
C ASP A 157 2.68 -15.15 -6.00
N ARG A 158 1.88 -15.54 -7.00
CA ARG A 158 2.35 -16.28 -8.20
C ARG A 158 3.24 -15.41 -9.09
N GLU A 159 2.87 -14.16 -9.35
CA GLU A 159 3.66 -13.22 -10.14
C GLU A 159 5.00 -12.90 -9.48
N VAL A 160 5.02 -12.82 -8.14
CA VAL A 160 6.24 -12.56 -7.37
C VAL A 160 7.13 -13.80 -7.31
N ALA A 161 6.56 -15.00 -7.27
CA ALA A 161 7.32 -16.27 -7.33
C ALA A 161 8.24 -16.35 -8.55
N VAL A 162 7.73 -15.88 -9.70
CA VAL A 162 8.47 -15.88 -10.97
C VAL A 162 9.57 -14.82 -10.99
N ARG A 163 9.44 -13.76 -10.19
CA ARG A 163 10.32 -12.58 -10.19
C ARG A 163 11.11 -12.44 -8.87
N GLY A 164 11.44 -13.56 -8.23
CA GLY A 164 11.89 -13.71 -6.83
C GLY A 164 13.12 -12.93 -6.36
N ASP A 165 13.55 -11.89 -7.07
CA ASP A 165 14.68 -11.02 -6.75
C ASP A 165 14.28 -9.54 -6.61
N ARG A 166 13.13 -9.25 -5.99
CA ARG A 166 12.70 -7.87 -5.67
C ARG A 166 12.24 -7.76 -4.23
N GLN A 167 12.33 -6.57 -3.64
CA GLN A 167 11.70 -6.30 -2.33
C GLN A 167 10.18 -6.39 -2.42
N TYR A 168 9.57 -6.87 -1.34
CA TYR A 168 8.11 -6.90 -1.22
C TYR A 168 7.66 -7.00 0.24
N ILE A 169 6.40 -6.68 0.46
CA ILE A 169 5.67 -6.93 1.70
C ILE A 169 4.56 -7.93 1.38
N THR A 170 4.62 -9.12 1.97
CA THR A 170 3.65 -10.20 1.69
C THR A 170 2.73 -10.46 2.86
N PHE A 171 1.50 -10.87 2.54
CA PHE A 171 0.46 -11.20 3.50
C PHE A 171 0.09 -12.68 3.42
N GLY A 172 -0.18 -13.28 4.58
CA GLY A 172 -0.60 -14.67 4.68
C GLY A 172 0.53 -15.68 4.58
N ALA A 173 0.16 -16.96 4.43
CA ALA A 173 1.08 -18.10 4.59
C ALA A 173 2.09 -18.26 3.45
N ALA A 174 1.67 -18.07 2.20
CA ALA A 174 2.43 -18.51 1.03
C ALA A 174 3.81 -17.84 0.92
N GLY A 175 3.85 -16.51 1.04
CA GLY A 175 5.11 -15.77 0.96
C GLY A 175 6.02 -16.00 2.16
N ALA A 176 5.45 -16.13 3.35
CA ALA A 176 6.19 -16.41 4.58
C ALA A 176 6.77 -17.84 4.60
N ALA A 177 6.02 -18.84 4.15
CA ALA A 177 6.49 -20.22 4.01
C ALA A 177 7.60 -20.34 2.95
N ARG A 178 7.52 -19.56 1.86
CA ARG A 178 8.58 -19.52 0.84
C ARG A 178 9.91 -19.04 1.40
N TYR A 179 9.91 -18.01 2.26
CA TYR A 179 11.14 -17.57 2.94
C TYR A 179 11.78 -18.71 3.72
N SER A 180 11.01 -19.46 4.51
CA SER A 180 11.53 -20.59 5.29
C SER A 180 12.15 -21.69 4.44
N LEU A 181 11.74 -21.83 3.17
CA LEU A 181 12.32 -22.79 2.23
C LEU A 181 13.57 -22.28 1.51
N MET A 182 13.72 -20.95 1.36
CA MET A 182 14.80 -20.34 0.59
C MET A 182 15.97 -19.89 1.45
N ALA A 183 15.70 -19.48 2.69
CA ALA A 183 16.74 -18.98 3.58
C ALA A 183 17.60 -20.13 4.10
N GLU A 184 18.92 -19.94 4.07
CA GLU A 184 19.86 -20.92 4.63
C GLU A 184 19.64 -21.08 6.14
N HIS A 185 19.41 -19.97 6.85
CA HIS A 185 19.16 -19.92 8.30
C HIS A 185 17.90 -19.07 8.56
N PRO A 186 16.70 -19.65 8.41
CA PRO A 186 15.45 -18.90 8.57
C PRO A 186 15.25 -18.48 10.03
N LEU A 187 14.84 -17.23 10.27
CA LEU A 187 14.49 -16.76 11.63
C LEU A 187 13.18 -17.36 12.14
N PHE A 188 12.35 -17.89 11.24
CA PHE A 188 11.10 -18.54 11.58
C PHE A 188 10.71 -19.57 10.52
N THR A 189 9.93 -20.57 10.95
CA THR A 189 9.25 -21.54 10.11
C THR A 189 7.75 -21.52 10.40
N LEU A 190 6.96 -21.91 9.40
CA LEU A 190 5.51 -21.99 9.51
C LEU A 190 5.06 -23.44 9.36
N GLY A 191 4.29 -23.92 10.34
CA GLY A 191 3.49 -25.12 10.19
C GLY A 191 2.22 -24.78 9.43
N VAL A 192 2.10 -25.29 8.21
CA VAL A 192 0.92 -25.06 7.36
C VAL A 192 0.02 -26.29 7.39
N GLY A 193 -1.21 -26.11 7.86
CA GLY A 193 -2.24 -27.14 7.92
C GLY A 193 -2.96 -27.38 6.60
N ARG A 194 -4.00 -28.23 6.66
CA ARG A 194 -4.87 -28.47 5.49
C ARG A 194 -5.56 -27.17 5.08
N GLY A 195 -5.46 -26.80 3.80
CA GLY A 195 -6.10 -25.59 3.26
C GLY A 195 -5.23 -24.33 3.33
N GLU A 196 -3.90 -24.49 3.47
CA GLU A 196 -2.92 -23.40 3.48
C GLU A 196 -3.10 -22.41 4.65
N THR A 197 -3.71 -22.85 5.74
CA THR A 197 -3.79 -22.10 7.00
C THR A 197 -2.50 -22.28 7.78
N ILE A 198 -2.04 -21.23 8.45
CA ILE A 198 -0.93 -21.35 9.39
C ILE A 198 -1.49 -21.94 10.69
N ASP A 199 -0.99 -23.11 11.07
CA ASP A 199 -1.36 -23.78 12.30
C ASP A 199 -0.45 -23.36 13.44
N HIS A 200 0.84 -23.14 13.16
CA HIS A 200 1.79 -22.64 14.13
C HIS A 200 2.95 -21.88 13.48
N VAL A 201 3.61 -21.07 14.29
CA VAL A 201 4.86 -20.38 14.00
C VAL A 201 5.91 -20.92 14.96
N GLU A 202 7.09 -21.25 14.43
CA GLU A 202 8.26 -21.60 15.25
C GLU A 202 9.40 -20.65 14.90
N LEU A 203 10.04 -20.09 15.93
CA LEU A 203 11.17 -19.17 15.81
C LEU A 203 12.49 -19.94 15.88
N SER A 204 13.57 -19.35 15.37
CA SER A 204 14.90 -20.01 15.38
C SER A 204 15.52 -20.19 16.77
N ASP A 205 14.96 -19.55 17.80
CA ASP A 205 15.30 -19.78 19.21
C ASP A 205 14.53 -20.94 19.85
N GLY A 206 13.66 -21.61 19.09
CA GLY A 206 12.82 -22.72 19.53
C GLY A 206 11.46 -22.31 20.11
N ALA A 207 11.14 -21.01 20.20
CA ALA A 207 9.84 -20.57 20.66
C ALA A 207 8.74 -20.93 19.64
N ARG A 208 7.63 -21.48 20.12
CA ARG A 208 6.51 -21.94 19.27
C ARG A 208 5.18 -21.31 19.69
N PHE A 209 4.38 -20.94 18.68
CA PHE A 209 3.08 -20.29 18.83
C PHE A 209 2.03 -20.96 17.94
N ASP A 210 1.06 -21.65 18.54
CA ASP A 210 0.00 -22.37 17.83
C ASP A 210 -1.29 -21.54 17.68
N ALA A 211 -2.16 -21.95 16.74
CA ALA A 211 -3.46 -21.36 16.45
C ALA A 211 -4.55 -21.61 17.52
N GLY A 212 -4.22 -22.23 18.66
CA GLY A 212 -5.20 -22.79 19.58
C GLY A 212 -5.75 -21.81 20.62
N GLY A 213 -7.07 -21.61 20.64
CA GLY A 213 -7.83 -20.92 21.69
C GLY A 213 -8.38 -19.54 21.30
N ASP A 214 -8.72 -18.71 22.31
CA ASP A 214 -9.18 -17.31 22.14
C ASP A 214 -8.05 -16.32 21.77
N ARG A 215 -6.81 -16.81 21.70
CA ARG A 215 -5.63 -15.99 21.43
C ARG A 215 -5.29 -16.06 19.95
N HIS A 216 -5.48 -14.95 19.25
CA HIS A 216 -5.01 -14.79 17.88
C HIS A 216 -3.59 -14.26 17.90
N ILE A 217 -2.73 -14.77 17.01
CA ILE A 217 -1.32 -14.37 16.93
C ILE A 217 -1.03 -13.86 15.51
N GLY A 218 -0.32 -12.75 15.42
CA GLY A 218 0.27 -12.22 14.19
C GLY A 218 1.80 -12.33 14.22
N LEU A 219 2.40 -12.36 13.05
CA LEU A 219 3.84 -12.35 12.82
C LEU A 219 4.18 -11.23 11.84
N VAL A 220 5.11 -10.36 12.24
CA VAL A 220 5.76 -9.38 11.38
C VAL A 220 7.23 -9.73 11.33
N ALA A 221 7.74 -10.13 10.17
CA ALA A 221 9.17 -10.35 9.98
C ALA A 221 9.73 -9.38 8.96
N ARG A 222 10.94 -8.86 9.21
CA ARG A 222 11.77 -8.14 8.24
C ARG A 222 13.06 -8.93 8.05
N VAL A 223 13.26 -9.48 6.85
CA VAL A 223 14.37 -10.39 6.54
C VAL A 223 15.07 -9.99 5.25
N ARG A 224 16.35 -10.33 5.10
CA ARG A 224 17.10 -10.11 3.87
C ARG A 224 17.27 -11.45 3.15
N PRO A 225 16.71 -11.62 1.93
CA PRO A 225 16.81 -12.89 1.21
C PRO A 225 18.25 -13.21 0.77
N SER A 226 18.98 -12.20 0.32
CA SER A 226 20.32 -12.33 -0.27
C SER A 226 21.22 -11.19 0.22
N PRO A 227 21.55 -11.13 1.51
CA PRO A 227 22.19 -9.96 2.13
C PRO A 227 23.59 -9.65 1.61
N ARG A 228 24.33 -10.66 1.14
CA ARG A 228 25.65 -10.47 0.53
C ARG A 228 25.57 -9.76 -0.83
N LEU A 229 24.49 -10.01 -1.58
CA LEU A 229 24.29 -9.44 -2.91
C LEU A 229 23.51 -8.13 -2.85
N TYR A 230 22.52 -8.06 -1.96
CA TYR A 230 21.60 -6.93 -1.83
C TYR A 230 21.43 -6.55 -0.35
N PRO A 231 22.44 -5.92 0.27
CA PRO A 231 22.42 -5.54 1.68
C PRO A 231 21.42 -4.41 1.98
N GLY A 232 20.75 -3.84 0.99
CA GLY A 232 19.67 -2.86 1.17
C GLY A 232 18.26 -3.45 0.94
N ARG A 233 18.15 -4.72 0.54
CA ARG A 233 16.88 -5.38 0.19
C ARG A 233 16.28 -6.08 1.39
N TYR A 234 15.04 -5.71 1.70
CA TYR A 234 14.23 -6.37 2.72
C TYR A 234 12.99 -7.01 2.12
N TRP A 235 12.63 -8.16 2.66
CA TRP A 235 11.30 -8.75 2.56
C TRP A 235 10.60 -8.58 3.89
N PHE A 236 9.36 -8.14 3.81
CA PHE A 236 8.48 -8.09 4.96
C PHE A 236 7.41 -9.16 4.85
N HIS A 237 7.16 -9.86 5.95
CA HIS A 237 6.12 -10.88 6.06
C HIS A 237 5.13 -10.47 7.14
N CYS A 238 3.87 -10.28 6.75
CA CYS A 238 2.74 -10.09 7.65
C CYS A 238 1.87 -11.35 7.59
N ALA A 239 2.09 -12.26 8.53
CA ALA A 239 1.45 -13.56 8.57
C ALA A 239 0.87 -13.83 9.95
N GLY A 240 0.28 -14.99 10.16
CA GLY A 240 -0.07 -15.45 11.50
C GLY A 240 -1.15 -16.52 11.47
N PRO A 241 -1.21 -17.37 12.50
CA PRO A 241 -2.24 -18.39 12.61
C PRO A 241 -3.66 -17.82 12.66
N GLY A 242 -4.61 -18.59 12.14
CA GLY A 242 -6.02 -18.24 12.12
C GLY A 242 -6.41 -17.12 11.15
N THR A 243 -7.63 -16.62 11.27
CA THR A 243 -8.23 -15.69 10.29
C THR A 243 -7.83 -14.22 10.49
N ARG A 244 -7.24 -13.89 11.65
CA ARG A 244 -6.86 -12.51 12.02
C ARG A 244 -5.35 -12.28 12.11
N GLY A 245 -4.52 -13.33 12.04
CA GLY A 245 -3.08 -13.21 12.24
C GLY A 245 -2.42 -12.21 11.28
N ALA A 246 -2.65 -12.37 9.98
CA ALA A 246 -2.12 -11.45 8.97
C ALA A 246 -2.69 -10.02 9.09
N ALA A 247 -3.97 -9.89 9.42
CA ALA A 247 -4.60 -8.59 9.64
C ALA A 247 -3.98 -7.85 10.83
N GLY A 248 -3.80 -8.55 11.95
CA GLY A 248 -3.18 -8.00 13.16
C GLY A 248 -1.70 -7.70 12.98
N ALA A 249 -0.97 -8.53 12.23
CA ALA A 249 0.41 -8.24 11.83
C ALA A 249 0.51 -6.96 10.98
N GLY A 250 -0.35 -6.83 9.95
CA GLY A 250 -0.40 -5.63 9.11
C GLY A 250 -0.81 -4.38 9.90
N TRP A 251 -1.78 -4.50 10.82
CA TRP A 251 -2.16 -3.43 11.73
C TRP A 251 -1.00 -3.03 12.65
N PHE A 252 -0.31 -3.99 13.24
CA PHE A 252 0.84 -3.72 14.10
C PHE A 252 1.94 -2.98 13.36
N LEU A 253 2.34 -3.49 12.19
CA LEU A 253 3.34 -2.82 11.36
C LEU A 253 2.91 -1.38 11.01
N ALA A 254 1.64 -1.19 10.62
CA ALA A 254 1.13 0.13 10.27
C ALA A 254 1.13 1.15 11.43
N ASN A 255 1.07 0.69 12.68
CA ASN A 255 0.92 1.57 13.85
C ASN A 255 2.12 1.56 14.81
N GLN A 256 3.04 0.60 14.69
CA GLN A 256 4.14 0.37 15.64
C GLN A 256 5.50 0.17 14.96
N TRP A 257 5.63 0.47 13.66
CA TRP A 257 6.90 0.33 12.94
C TRP A 257 8.03 1.18 13.55
N ASN A 258 7.74 2.38 14.07
CA ASN A 258 8.78 3.26 14.63
C ASN A 258 9.40 2.65 15.89
N ALA A 259 8.56 2.22 16.85
CA ALA A 259 9.01 1.52 18.05
C ALA A 259 9.78 0.21 17.71
N LEU A 260 9.39 -0.50 16.64
CA LEU A 260 10.19 -1.62 16.14
C LEU A 260 11.55 -1.16 15.62
N HIS A 261 11.57 -0.10 14.80
CA HIS A 261 12.78 0.43 14.20
C HIS A 261 13.79 0.90 15.25
N GLU A 262 13.34 1.60 16.29
CA GLU A 262 14.18 2.03 17.42
C GLU A 262 14.87 0.85 18.13
N GLN A 263 14.18 -0.30 18.25
CA GLN A 263 14.71 -1.48 18.94
C GLN A 263 15.63 -2.33 18.05
N VAL A 264 15.31 -2.46 16.76
CA VAL A 264 15.99 -3.38 15.85
C VAL A 264 17.02 -2.70 14.94
N GLY A 265 16.91 -1.40 14.72
CA GLY A 265 17.76 -0.63 13.80
C GLY A 265 17.66 -1.16 12.38
N ASP A 266 18.80 -1.52 11.78
CA ASP A 266 18.92 -2.17 10.47
C ASP A 266 19.04 -3.71 10.55
N ARG A 267 18.71 -4.31 11.70
CA ARG A 267 18.79 -5.78 11.85
C ARG A 267 17.52 -6.47 11.37
N GLU A 268 17.67 -7.69 10.87
CA GLU A 268 16.51 -8.55 10.59
C GLU A 268 15.82 -8.92 11.90
N PHE A 269 14.50 -9.10 11.86
CA PHE A 269 13.74 -9.44 13.06
C PHE A 269 12.48 -10.23 12.73
N VAL A 270 11.93 -10.87 13.76
CA VAL A 270 10.61 -11.47 13.80
C VAL A 270 9.89 -10.98 15.06
N ALA A 271 8.81 -10.25 14.88
CA ALA A 271 7.91 -9.82 15.95
C ALA A 271 6.67 -10.70 15.95
N VAL A 272 6.41 -11.37 17.06
CA VAL A 272 5.16 -12.10 17.29
C VAL A 272 4.26 -11.22 18.14
N VAL A 273 3.02 -11.03 17.70
CA VAL A 273 2.07 -10.11 18.32
C VAL A 273 0.78 -10.80 18.71
N GLY A 274 0.23 -10.44 19.85
CA GLY A 274 -1.11 -10.87 20.23
C GLY A 274 -2.15 -10.02 19.51
N VAL A 275 -3.22 -10.64 19.03
CA VAL A 275 -4.32 -9.98 18.33
C VAL A 275 -5.61 -10.17 19.13
N ARG A 276 -6.38 -9.09 19.30
CA ARG A 276 -7.62 -9.12 20.09
C ARG A 276 -8.70 -9.98 19.42
N ALA A 277 -9.54 -10.64 20.22
CA ALA A 277 -10.56 -11.59 19.72
C ALA A 277 -11.54 -11.00 18.69
N HIS A 278 -11.89 -9.71 18.84
CA HIS A 278 -12.92 -9.04 18.02
C HIS A 278 -12.41 -7.83 17.25
N SER A 279 -11.09 -7.68 17.12
CA SER A 279 -10.46 -6.55 16.43
C SER A 279 -9.15 -6.97 15.79
N ASP A 280 -8.69 -6.24 14.78
CA ASP A 280 -7.33 -6.44 14.24
C ASP A 280 -6.29 -5.69 15.07
N GLN A 281 -6.71 -4.87 16.03
CA GLN A 281 -5.80 -4.24 16.97
C GLN A 281 -5.05 -5.29 17.76
N THR A 282 -3.74 -5.09 17.90
CA THR A 282 -2.94 -5.99 18.71
C THR A 282 -3.15 -5.72 20.20
N SER A 283 -3.07 -6.79 21.00
CA SER A 283 -2.99 -6.70 22.46
C SER A 283 -1.59 -6.35 22.94
N GLY A 284 -0.58 -6.50 22.09
CA GLY A 284 0.80 -6.12 22.35
C GLY A 284 1.80 -7.00 21.61
N LEU A 285 3.08 -6.65 21.75
CA LEU A 285 4.21 -7.48 21.35
C LEU A 285 4.35 -8.65 22.35
N VAL A 286 4.31 -9.88 21.84
CA VAL A 286 4.48 -11.10 22.65
C VAL A 286 5.95 -11.46 22.75
N THR A 287 6.66 -11.45 21.62
CA THR A 287 8.11 -11.61 21.58
C THR A 287 8.69 -10.88 20.36
N LEU A 288 9.96 -10.48 20.48
CA LEU A 288 10.75 -9.90 19.40
C LEU A 288 12.09 -10.64 19.34
N LEU A 289 12.24 -11.46 18.30
CA LEU A 289 13.51 -12.08 17.96
C LEU A 289 14.25 -11.16 16.99
N VAL A 290 15.47 -10.76 17.35
CA VAL A 290 16.33 -9.96 16.48
C VAL A 290 17.50 -10.82 16.04
N ALA A 291 17.78 -10.82 14.73
CA ALA A 291 18.93 -11.55 14.20
C ALA A 291 20.23 -11.06 14.85
N PRO A 292 21.20 -11.96 15.07
CA PRO A 292 22.51 -11.56 15.54
C PRO A 292 23.15 -10.56 14.56
N PRO A 293 24.00 -9.63 15.04
CA PRO A 293 24.76 -8.77 14.15
C PRO A 293 25.56 -9.64 13.18
N ARG A 294 25.52 -9.31 11.89
CA ARG A 294 26.29 -10.05 10.89
C ARG A 294 27.76 -9.66 11.01
N GLU A 295 28.62 -10.66 11.11
CA GLU A 295 30.07 -10.46 11.02
C GLU A 295 30.42 -9.94 9.60
N PRO A 296 31.36 -8.99 9.50
CA PRO A 296 31.73 -8.33 8.24
C PRO A 296 32.36 -9.28 7.20
#